data_AF-Q2UEF6-F1
#
_entry.id   AF-Q2UEF6-F1
#
_cell.length_a   1.000
_cell.length_b   1.000
_cell.length_c   1.000
_cell.angle_alpha   90.00
_cell.angle_beta   90.00
_cell.angle_gamma   90.00
#
_symmetry.space_group_name_H-M   'P 1'
#
loop_
_entity.id
_entity.type
_entity.pdbx_description
1 polymer ?
#
loop_
_entity_poly.entity_id
_entity_poly.type
_entity_poly.pdbx_seq_one_letter_code
_entity_poly.pdbx_strand_id
1 'polypeptide(L)'
;MSPSNEPTALTLSGNGQVNIITTKPPSPPVRLSSQGLLIRGTSGDDADFRTISPLPSQGLRVSEVIEDLRERILPSHDIQEVSRENHHTKPLSSREARERALSLGASGNLITAEEALTLLTINRLRCKEGYLFDAARNRRILADDHRLQGFWGWIERARNDSSNDSMIANGLDLNYVGVCDIWNNDLGDTLDTRHLEPDARLDISKVIVNLVREQLNLPETRGCETDYPEHRRLCLRLCGAAQTHRELEELVRTLSADSQHTKAAALAVFQDEAKLAYLALRSHHPTQAHKLLAMAIAGAAKGDTDPDWEDTCAEIAKELTDPYARAILALVSKGDWNSVIQETTLPLKYRIEVAVRWLPDDELTEYINEMTAEAILQGDIEGIVLTGLGPSAMDLFQSYIRKFNDVQTPVLAMSHSVPRFINNNPNRARFEAWRETYRWQINSWKLQLERARFDVGSRKFAVTWDGRKLIEPPRQQVSLTCNYCTRPLTQHDASSQLSPSTTGEVVHPTPGNPLGTSAMSGMVCPRCGRHMPRCGVCTFWLGSPDPMSKACLAADAGQQAGKPTQAEMMRRFIVFWYVRLPNATVSVIDEVLILPFNFPLFLPCGMGYGGGRVWCCF
;
A
#
# COMPACT_ATOMS: atom_id res chain seq x y z
N MET A 1 -60.50 -3.78 19.38
CA MET A 1 -59.70 -2.76 18.67
C MET A 1 -58.26 -3.01 19.02
N SER A 2 -57.48 -3.59 18.11
CA SER A 2 -56.04 -3.80 18.34
C SER A 2 -55.31 -2.48 18.05
N PRO A 3 -54.47 -1.96 18.96
CA PRO A 3 -53.68 -0.77 18.67
C PRO A 3 -52.51 -1.20 17.78
N SER A 4 -52.46 -0.71 16.55
CA SER A 4 -51.24 -0.76 15.75
C SER A 4 -50.20 0.15 16.43
N ASN A 5 -49.07 -0.41 16.87
CA ASN A 5 -47.94 0.29 17.49
C ASN A 5 -47.16 1.20 16.51
N GLU A 6 -47.81 1.73 15.47
CA GLU A 6 -47.17 2.57 14.48
C GLU A 6 -47.16 4.04 14.96
N PRO A 7 -46.03 4.75 14.87
CA PRO A 7 -45.96 6.14 15.32
C PRO A 7 -46.92 7.01 14.49
N THR A 8 -47.84 7.69 15.17
CA THR A 8 -48.83 8.58 14.56
C THR A 8 -48.65 10.02 15.02
N ALA A 9 -48.72 10.96 14.10
CA ALA A 9 -48.73 12.40 14.37
C ALA A 9 -50.16 12.96 14.21
N LEU A 10 -50.57 13.81 15.14
CA LEU A 10 -51.79 14.61 15.01
C LEU A 10 -51.46 15.85 14.17
N THR A 11 -52.19 16.04 13.07
CA THR A 11 -52.03 17.18 12.17
C THR A 11 -53.34 17.95 12.10
N LEU A 12 -53.27 19.28 11.97
CA LEU A 12 -54.43 20.13 11.77
C LEU A 12 -54.44 20.61 10.32
N SER A 13 -55.44 20.22 9.54
CA SER A 13 -55.60 20.74 8.18
C SER A 13 -56.04 22.21 8.22
N GLY A 14 -55.77 22.96 7.14
CA GLY A 14 -56.06 24.41 7.07
C GLY A 14 -57.55 24.79 7.20
N ASN A 15 -58.46 23.82 7.20
CA ASN A 15 -59.89 23.96 7.49
C ASN A 15 -60.25 23.67 8.97
N GLY A 16 -59.27 23.50 9.85
CA GLY A 16 -59.46 23.24 11.28
C GLY A 16 -59.79 21.79 11.65
N GLN A 17 -59.76 20.85 10.71
CA GLN A 17 -59.94 19.42 11.02
C GLN A 17 -58.66 18.79 11.58
N VAL A 18 -58.82 18.01 12.64
CA VAL A 18 -57.75 17.19 13.23
C VAL A 18 -57.68 15.86 12.49
N ASN A 19 -56.53 15.56 11.89
CA ASN A 19 -56.24 14.31 11.20
C ASN A 19 -55.10 13.56 11.89
N ILE A 20 -55.27 12.26 12.10
CA ILE A 20 -54.21 11.37 12.58
C ILE A 20 -53.48 10.81 11.37
N ILE A 21 -52.21 11.16 11.19
CA ILE A 21 -51.37 10.66 10.11
C ILE A 21 -50.32 9.71 10.70
N THR A 22 -50.28 8.48 10.22
CA THR A 22 -49.19 7.55 10.53
C THR A 22 -47.91 8.05 9.88
N THR A 23 -46.90 8.35 10.70
CA THR A 23 -45.60 8.79 10.18
C THR A 23 -44.91 7.60 9.53
N LYS A 24 -44.43 7.77 8.30
CA LYS A 24 -43.59 6.75 7.68
C LYS A 24 -42.34 6.60 8.56
N PRO A 25 -41.94 5.38 8.94
CA PRO A 25 -40.69 5.20 9.64
C PRO A 25 -39.56 5.82 8.81
N PRO A 26 -38.53 6.40 9.45
CA PRO A 26 -37.37 6.89 8.72
C PRO A 26 -36.86 5.75 7.83
N SER A 27 -36.49 6.07 6.59
CA SER A 27 -35.88 5.09 5.70
C SER A 27 -34.74 4.39 6.47
N PRO A 28 -34.69 3.05 6.50
CA PRO A 28 -33.59 2.37 7.16
C PRO A 28 -32.27 2.90 6.59
N PRO A 29 -31.23 3.07 7.42
CA PRO A 29 -29.94 3.50 6.91
C PRO A 29 -29.50 2.53 5.82
N VAL A 30 -29.28 3.06 4.60
CA VAL A 30 -28.77 2.29 3.46
C VAL A 30 -27.34 1.87 3.81
N ARG A 31 -27.18 0.66 4.34
CA ARG A 31 -25.85 0.12 4.65
C ARG A 31 -25.25 -0.46 3.39
N LEU A 32 -24.47 0.28 2.62
CA LEU A 32 -23.87 -0.26 1.39
C LEU A 32 -23.23 -1.65 1.62
N SER A 33 -23.58 -2.60 0.77
CA SER A 33 -23.02 -3.95 0.81
C SER A 33 -21.51 -3.89 0.74
N SER A 34 -20.82 -4.74 1.50
CA SER A 34 -19.39 -4.98 1.31
C SER A 34 -19.05 -5.49 -0.10
N GLN A 35 -20.03 -6.01 -0.84
CA GLN A 35 -19.89 -6.41 -2.24
C GLN A 35 -20.01 -5.25 -3.23
N GLY A 36 -20.27 -4.02 -2.75
CA GLY A 36 -20.44 -2.84 -3.61
C GLY A 36 -21.63 -2.98 -4.55
N LEU A 37 -22.69 -3.67 -4.11
CA LEU A 37 -23.91 -3.86 -4.87
C LEU A 37 -25.02 -3.01 -4.25
N LEU A 38 -25.82 -2.37 -5.10
CA LEU A 38 -27.09 -1.76 -4.73
C LEU A 38 -28.22 -2.63 -5.27
N ILE A 39 -29.10 -3.09 -4.40
CA ILE A 39 -30.26 -3.88 -4.78
C ILE A 39 -31.51 -3.05 -4.51
N ARG A 40 -32.40 -2.97 -5.50
CA ARG A 40 -33.69 -2.29 -5.42
C ARG A 40 -34.78 -3.26 -5.84
N GLY A 41 -35.78 -3.49 -4.99
CA GLY A 41 -36.93 -4.34 -5.30
C GLY A 41 -38.16 -3.99 -4.48
N THR A 42 -39.27 -4.66 -4.76
CA THR A 42 -40.54 -4.58 -4.04
C THR A 42 -40.82 -5.93 -3.38
N SER A 43 -41.33 -5.93 -2.15
CA SER A 43 -41.56 -7.15 -1.34
C SER A 43 -42.69 -8.06 -1.84
N GLY A 44 -43.22 -7.81 -3.03
CA GLY A 44 -44.42 -8.46 -3.56
C GLY A 44 -44.15 -9.75 -4.32
N ASP A 45 -43.01 -9.85 -5.02
CA ASP A 45 -42.58 -11.01 -5.80
C ASP A 45 -41.04 -11.05 -5.89
N ASP A 46 -40.42 -12.23 -5.75
CA ASP A 46 -38.96 -12.43 -5.84
C ASP A 46 -38.35 -12.03 -7.21
N ALA A 47 -39.19 -11.74 -8.21
CA ALA A 47 -38.79 -11.38 -9.57
C ALA A 47 -38.45 -9.89 -9.78
N ASP A 48 -38.70 -9.00 -8.81
CA ASP A 48 -38.60 -7.54 -8.99
C ASP A 48 -37.28 -6.91 -8.55
N PHE A 49 -36.30 -7.70 -8.11
CA PHE A 49 -35.00 -7.17 -7.65
C PHE A 49 -34.10 -6.77 -8.84
N ARG A 50 -33.78 -5.48 -8.93
CA ARG A 50 -32.75 -4.94 -9.81
C ARG A 50 -31.47 -4.72 -9.02
N THR A 51 -30.36 -5.20 -9.57
CA THR A 51 -29.02 -5.00 -9.00
C THR A 51 -28.23 -4.00 -9.84
N ILE A 52 -27.68 -2.98 -9.18
CA ILE A 52 -26.68 -2.08 -9.73
C ILE A 52 -25.34 -2.53 -9.17
N SER A 53 -24.38 -2.78 -10.06
CA SER A 53 -23.05 -3.27 -9.71
C SER A 53 -21.99 -2.21 -10.05
N PRO A 54 -20.75 -2.35 -9.54
CA PRO A 54 -19.63 -1.58 -10.05
C PRO A 54 -19.45 -1.85 -11.55
N LEU A 55 -18.83 -0.90 -12.26
CA LEU A 55 -18.53 -1.04 -13.67
C LEU A 55 -17.76 -2.35 -13.93
N PRO A 56 -18.10 -3.08 -15.01
CA PRO A 56 -17.45 -4.34 -15.32
C PRO A 56 -15.96 -4.11 -15.58
N SER A 57 -15.12 -4.77 -14.79
CA SER A 57 -13.65 -4.71 -14.88
C SER A 57 -13.05 -5.93 -15.60
N GLN A 58 -13.84 -6.69 -16.35
CA GLN A 58 -13.41 -7.97 -16.91
C GLN A 58 -12.26 -7.78 -17.92
N GLY A 59 -11.03 -8.05 -17.45
CA GLY A 59 -9.80 -7.96 -18.25
C GLY A 59 -9.06 -6.63 -18.19
N LEU A 60 -9.65 -5.58 -17.59
CA LEU A 60 -9.02 -4.26 -17.43
C LEU A 60 -8.29 -4.17 -16.08
N ARG A 61 -7.21 -3.40 -16.05
CA ARG A 61 -6.52 -3.07 -14.80
C ARG A 61 -7.32 -2.04 -14.01
N VAL A 62 -7.27 -2.12 -12.69
CA VAL A 62 -7.95 -1.14 -11.81
C VAL A 62 -7.49 0.29 -12.09
N SER A 63 -6.20 0.49 -12.37
CA SER A 63 -5.67 1.79 -12.75
C SER A 63 -6.33 2.35 -14.02
N GLU A 64 -6.56 1.49 -15.04
CA GLU A 64 -7.19 1.91 -16.30
C GLU A 64 -8.65 2.30 -16.07
N VAL A 65 -9.37 1.55 -15.23
CA VAL A 65 -10.75 1.89 -14.85
C VAL A 65 -10.82 3.22 -14.10
N ILE A 66 -9.86 3.51 -13.21
CA ILE A 66 -9.82 4.76 -12.46
C ILE A 66 -9.50 5.95 -13.38
N GLU A 67 -8.53 5.80 -14.28
CA GLU A 67 -8.19 6.86 -15.24
C GLU A 67 -9.36 7.19 -16.16
N ASP A 68 -10.03 6.18 -16.74
CA ASP A 68 -11.22 6.39 -17.58
C ASP A 68 -12.36 7.08 -16.80
N LEU A 69 -12.55 6.74 -15.52
CA LEU A 69 -13.49 7.44 -14.66
C LEU A 69 -13.10 8.90 -14.41
N ARG A 70 -11.81 9.17 -14.19
CA ARG A 70 -11.32 10.55 -14.00
C ARG A 70 -11.53 11.39 -15.23
N GLU A 71 -11.19 10.88 -16.41
CA GLU A 71 -11.38 11.61 -17.68
C GLU A 71 -12.86 11.92 -17.95
N ARG A 72 -13.77 11.02 -17.58
CA ARG A 72 -15.22 11.24 -17.71
C ARG A 72 -15.79 12.23 -16.70
N ILE A 73 -15.37 12.14 -15.43
CA ILE A 73 -15.93 12.95 -14.33
C ILE A 73 -15.28 14.35 -14.26
N LEU A 74 -14.01 14.45 -14.67
CA LEU A 74 -13.23 15.68 -14.75
C LEU A 74 -12.76 15.87 -16.21
N PRO A 75 -13.63 16.33 -17.11
CA PRO A 75 -13.21 16.63 -18.47
C PRO A 75 -12.13 17.71 -18.44
N SER A 76 -11.12 17.58 -19.30
CA SER A 76 -9.96 18.49 -19.38
C SER A 76 -10.32 19.97 -19.56
N HIS A 77 -11.57 20.25 -19.98
CA HIS A 77 -12.11 21.60 -20.16
C HIS A 77 -12.37 22.35 -18.84
N ASP A 78 -12.72 21.66 -17.75
CA ASP A 78 -12.94 22.28 -16.42
C ASP A 78 -11.62 22.73 -15.76
N ILE A 79 -10.50 22.15 -16.19
CA ILE A 79 -9.15 22.58 -15.77
C ILE A 79 -8.85 23.98 -16.34
N GLN A 80 -9.41 24.31 -17.51
CA GLN A 80 -9.25 25.61 -18.17
C GLN A 80 -10.37 26.62 -17.86
N GLU A 81 -11.62 26.19 -17.63
CA GLU A 81 -12.72 27.15 -17.39
C GLU A 81 -12.75 27.72 -15.97
N VAL A 82 -12.46 26.90 -14.93
CA VAL A 82 -12.34 27.42 -13.56
C VAL A 82 -11.09 28.31 -13.39
N SER A 83 -10.04 28.06 -14.17
CA SER A 83 -8.84 28.91 -14.22
C SER A 83 -9.02 30.15 -15.09
N ARG A 84 -9.97 30.17 -16.03
CA ARG A 84 -10.31 31.35 -16.84
C ARG A 84 -11.23 32.34 -16.13
N GLU A 85 -12.10 31.90 -15.21
CA GLU A 85 -12.95 32.83 -14.45
C GLU A 85 -12.24 33.50 -13.26
N ASN A 86 -11.07 32.98 -12.82
CA ASN A 86 -10.27 33.58 -11.75
C ASN A 86 -8.83 33.87 -12.21
N HIS A 87 -8.61 35.09 -12.71
CA HIS A 87 -7.34 35.64 -13.22
C HIS A 87 -6.14 35.68 -12.22
N HIS A 88 -6.17 34.97 -11.08
CA HIS A 88 -5.10 34.98 -10.07
C HIS A 88 -4.92 33.68 -9.26
N THR A 89 -5.26 32.50 -9.80
CA THR A 89 -5.13 31.26 -9.01
C THR A 89 -3.70 30.69 -9.05
N LYS A 90 -3.02 30.73 -7.90
CA LYS A 90 -1.77 30.02 -7.62
C LYS A 90 -1.92 28.54 -8.04
N PRO A 91 -0.92 27.93 -8.70
CA PRO A 91 -0.99 26.53 -9.10
C PRO A 91 -1.15 25.63 -7.87
N LEU A 92 -1.95 24.57 -8.01
CA LEU A 92 -2.18 23.60 -6.93
C LEU A 92 -0.86 22.94 -6.53
N SER A 93 -0.64 22.79 -5.23
CA SER A 93 0.48 21.99 -4.76
C SER A 93 0.41 20.55 -5.26
N SER A 94 1.57 19.90 -5.30
CA SER A 94 1.72 18.44 -5.34
C SER A 94 1.08 17.76 -4.14
N ARG A 95 0.32 18.41 -3.27
CA ARG A 95 -0.57 17.72 -2.34
C ARG A 95 -2.01 17.83 -2.84
N GLU A 96 -2.45 19.06 -3.04
CA GLU A 96 -3.81 19.42 -3.45
C GLU A 96 -4.21 18.80 -4.80
N ALA A 97 -3.29 18.68 -5.75
CA ALA A 97 -3.60 18.13 -7.08
C ALA A 97 -4.16 16.68 -7.04
N ARG A 98 -3.58 15.78 -6.26
CA ARG A 98 -4.07 14.39 -6.07
C ARG A 98 -5.28 14.37 -5.17
N GLU A 99 -5.37 15.22 -4.16
CA GLU A 99 -6.57 15.29 -3.33
C GLU A 99 -7.77 15.64 -4.20
N ARG A 100 -7.61 16.58 -5.12
CA ARG A 100 -8.60 16.88 -6.16
C ARG A 100 -8.84 15.67 -7.08
N ALA A 101 -7.80 14.99 -7.56
CA ALA A 101 -7.94 13.81 -8.43
C ALA A 101 -8.59 12.59 -7.74
N LEU A 102 -8.54 12.50 -6.41
CA LEU A 102 -9.15 11.44 -5.61
C LEU A 102 -10.55 11.80 -5.11
N SER A 103 -10.91 13.09 -5.05
CA SER A 103 -12.21 13.57 -4.55
C SER A 103 -13.29 13.58 -5.65
N LEU A 104 -13.30 12.57 -6.52
CA LEU A 104 -14.28 12.44 -7.60
C LEU A 104 -15.69 12.34 -7.02
N GLY A 105 -16.60 13.18 -7.52
CA GLY A 105 -17.99 13.28 -7.05
C GLY A 105 -18.22 14.17 -5.81
N ALA A 106 -17.17 14.68 -5.17
CA ALA A 106 -17.31 15.69 -4.09
C ALA A 106 -17.48 17.12 -4.63
N SER A 107 -17.05 17.37 -5.87
CA SER A 107 -17.03 18.70 -6.50
C SER A 107 -18.33 19.10 -7.20
N GLY A 108 -19.48 18.51 -6.84
CA GLY A 108 -20.78 18.83 -7.45
C GLY A 108 -21.07 18.15 -8.80
N ASN A 109 -20.08 17.47 -9.39
CA ASN A 109 -20.27 16.69 -10.62
C ASN A 109 -21.13 15.46 -10.33
N LEU A 110 -22.21 15.30 -11.11
CA LEU A 110 -23.12 14.17 -10.99
C LEU A 110 -22.41 12.90 -11.47
N ILE A 111 -22.12 12.00 -10.53
CA ILE A 111 -21.64 10.64 -10.83
C ILE A 111 -22.82 9.66 -10.85
N THR A 112 -22.76 8.68 -11.73
CA THR A 112 -23.75 7.58 -11.73
C THR A 112 -23.53 6.66 -10.53
N ALA A 113 -24.56 5.89 -10.17
CA ALA A 113 -24.46 4.92 -9.08
C ALA A 113 -23.38 3.85 -9.35
N GLU A 114 -23.19 3.44 -10.59
CA GLU A 114 -22.18 2.45 -10.99
C GLU A 114 -20.75 2.99 -10.80
N GLU A 115 -20.52 4.25 -11.18
CA GLU A 115 -19.24 4.94 -10.99
C GLU A 115 -18.93 5.13 -9.50
N ALA A 116 -19.92 5.57 -8.72
CA ALA A 116 -19.78 5.68 -7.26
C ALA A 116 -19.43 4.33 -6.60
N LEU A 117 -20.13 3.26 -6.97
CA LEU A 117 -19.84 1.90 -6.47
C LEU A 117 -18.46 1.40 -6.90
N THR A 118 -17.99 1.80 -8.08
CA THR A 118 -16.64 1.48 -8.57
C THR A 118 -15.58 2.16 -7.70
N LEU A 119 -15.71 3.47 -7.46
CA LEU A 119 -14.81 4.23 -6.60
C LEU A 119 -14.77 3.69 -5.16
N LEU A 120 -15.93 3.33 -4.60
CA LEU A 120 -16.04 2.76 -3.26
C LEU A 120 -15.44 1.35 -3.14
N THR A 121 -15.19 0.66 -4.26
CA THR A 121 -14.64 -0.70 -4.26
C THR A 121 -13.21 -0.81 -4.77
N ILE A 122 -12.51 0.32 -4.98
CA ILE A 122 -11.12 0.35 -5.45
C ILE A 122 -10.20 -0.55 -4.60
N ASN A 123 -10.26 -0.44 -3.27
CA ASN A 123 -9.40 -1.23 -2.37
C ASN A 123 -9.63 -2.75 -2.53
N ARG A 124 -10.89 -3.15 -2.75
CA ARG A 124 -11.25 -4.54 -3.05
C ARG A 124 -10.68 -4.98 -4.39
N LEU A 125 -10.79 -4.15 -5.43
CA LEU A 125 -10.28 -4.48 -6.76
C LEU A 125 -8.75 -4.57 -6.75
N ARG A 126 -8.05 -3.62 -6.13
CA ARG A 126 -6.59 -3.66 -5.91
C ARG A 126 -6.18 -4.93 -5.14
N CYS A 127 -6.93 -5.31 -4.11
CA CYS A 127 -6.69 -6.56 -3.38
C CYS A 127 -6.78 -7.80 -4.29
N LYS A 128 -7.80 -7.87 -5.17
CA LYS A 128 -7.94 -8.95 -6.17
C LYS A 128 -6.80 -8.97 -7.19
N GLU A 129 -6.28 -7.81 -7.57
CA GLU A 129 -5.09 -7.69 -8.42
C GLU A 129 -3.78 -8.04 -7.71
N GLY A 130 -3.83 -8.33 -6.40
CA GLY A 130 -2.69 -8.77 -5.60
C GLY A 130 -1.92 -7.65 -4.91
N TYR A 131 -2.58 -6.53 -4.62
CA TYR A 131 -2.02 -5.44 -3.80
C TYR A 131 -1.76 -5.94 -2.36
N LEU A 132 -0.50 -6.31 -2.11
CA LEU A 132 0.01 -6.96 -0.90
C LEU A 132 1.42 -6.43 -0.61
N PHE A 133 2.41 -7.30 -0.33
CA PHE A 133 3.75 -6.90 0.10
C PHE A 133 4.80 -6.83 -1.03
N ASP A 134 4.40 -7.06 -2.28
CA ASP A 134 5.28 -6.92 -3.45
C ASP A 134 5.23 -5.48 -3.94
N ALA A 135 6.19 -4.67 -3.50
CA ALA A 135 6.27 -3.24 -3.83
C ALA A 135 6.35 -2.99 -5.36
N ALA A 136 7.07 -3.83 -6.11
CA ALA A 136 7.17 -3.70 -7.56
C ALA A 136 5.83 -3.95 -8.25
N ARG A 137 5.07 -4.97 -7.79
CA ARG A 137 3.71 -5.24 -8.25
C ARG A 137 2.76 -4.11 -7.84
N ASN A 138 2.86 -3.61 -6.61
CA ASN A 138 2.04 -2.53 -6.11
C ASN A 138 2.16 -1.27 -6.98
N ARG A 139 3.38 -0.89 -7.40
CA ARG A 139 3.56 0.24 -8.34
C ARG A 139 2.82 0.06 -9.66
N ARG A 140 2.77 -1.18 -10.18
CA ARG A 140 2.04 -1.49 -11.43
C ARG A 140 0.52 -1.42 -11.25
N ILE A 141 0.00 -1.89 -10.11
CA ILE A 141 -1.43 -1.81 -9.75
C ILE A 141 -1.87 -0.36 -9.60
N LEU A 142 -0.98 0.49 -9.09
CA LEU A 142 -1.21 1.90 -8.79
C LEU A 142 -0.77 2.83 -9.91
N ALA A 143 -0.87 2.40 -11.18
CA ALA A 143 -0.50 3.25 -12.32
C ALA A 143 -1.31 4.55 -12.39
N ASP A 144 -2.47 4.61 -11.72
CA ASP A 144 -3.31 5.79 -11.59
C ASP A 144 -2.85 6.77 -10.49
N ASP A 145 -1.96 6.39 -9.56
CA ASP A 145 -1.56 7.27 -8.45
C ASP A 145 -0.03 7.31 -8.32
N HIS A 146 0.58 8.29 -9.01
CA HIS A 146 2.03 8.51 -8.99
C HIS A 146 2.61 8.70 -7.59
N ARG A 147 1.83 9.21 -6.62
CA ARG A 147 2.34 9.41 -5.25
C ARG A 147 2.38 8.11 -4.48
N LEU A 148 1.36 7.26 -4.64
CA LEU A 148 1.43 5.89 -4.12
C LEU A 148 2.51 5.08 -4.83
N GLN A 149 2.76 5.28 -6.13
CA GLN A 149 3.92 4.68 -6.78
C GLN A 149 5.24 5.13 -6.17
N GLY A 150 5.39 6.43 -5.89
CA GLY A 150 6.55 7.00 -5.22
C GLY A 150 6.74 6.39 -3.82
N PHE A 151 5.66 6.29 -3.05
CA PHE A 151 5.60 5.63 -1.75
C PHE A 151 6.07 4.17 -1.82
N TRP A 152 5.52 3.36 -2.72
CA TRP A 152 5.98 1.97 -2.88
C TRP A 152 7.39 1.86 -3.44
N GLY A 153 7.83 2.84 -4.22
CA GLY A 153 9.22 2.98 -4.61
C GLY A 153 10.15 3.24 -3.41
N TRP A 154 9.71 4.00 -2.41
CA TRP A 154 10.44 4.18 -1.16
C TRP A 154 10.46 2.88 -0.34
N ILE A 155 9.32 2.20 -0.18
CA ILE A 155 9.23 0.91 0.54
C ILE A 155 10.12 -0.15 -0.11
N GLU A 156 10.16 -0.22 -1.45
CA GLU A 156 11.03 -1.14 -2.18
C GLU A 156 12.51 -0.87 -1.87
N ARG A 157 12.94 0.39 -1.89
CA ARG A 157 14.33 0.76 -1.53
C ARG A 157 14.65 0.40 -0.09
N ALA A 158 13.81 0.81 0.86
CA ALA A 158 13.99 0.50 2.27
C ALA A 158 14.06 -1.02 2.53
N ARG A 159 13.27 -1.82 1.79
CA ARG A 159 13.31 -3.28 1.88
C ARG A 159 14.60 -3.86 1.30
N ASN A 160 15.07 -3.34 0.17
CA ASN A 160 16.34 -3.77 -0.43
C ASN A 160 17.51 -3.45 0.51
N ASP A 161 17.51 -2.26 1.10
CA ASP A 161 18.51 -1.84 2.09
C ASP A 161 18.47 -2.74 3.35
N SER A 162 17.30 -3.24 3.72
CA SER A 162 17.13 -4.17 4.86
C SER A 162 17.54 -5.62 4.60
N SER A 163 17.73 -6.04 3.35
CA SER A 163 17.89 -7.47 3.00
C SER A 163 19.31 -8.01 3.24
N ASN A 164 20.32 -7.13 3.29
CA ASN A 164 21.73 -7.49 3.43
C ASN A 164 22.36 -6.93 4.71
N ASP A 165 21.55 -6.60 5.72
CA ASP A 165 21.98 -5.91 6.94
C ASP A 165 22.76 -4.60 6.69
N SER A 166 22.56 -4.00 5.50
CA SER A 166 23.34 -2.83 5.05
C SER A 166 23.04 -1.54 5.79
N MET A 167 21.99 -1.53 6.61
CA MET A 167 21.56 -0.42 7.46
C MET A 167 21.83 -0.71 8.95
N ILE A 168 22.68 -1.69 9.27
CA ILE A 168 23.00 -2.08 10.64
C ILE A 168 24.48 -1.79 10.91
N ALA A 169 24.76 -0.77 11.72
CA ALA A 169 26.13 -0.39 12.09
C ALA A 169 26.29 -0.31 13.61
N ASN A 170 27.43 -0.76 14.12
CA ASN A 170 27.78 -0.72 15.55
C ASN A 170 26.68 -1.23 16.50
N GLY A 171 25.96 -2.28 16.12
CA GLY A 171 24.88 -2.84 16.94
C GLY A 171 23.59 -2.01 16.95
N LEU A 172 23.43 -1.02 16.06
CA LEU A 172 22.20 -0.25 15.89
C LEU A 172 21.55 -0.53 14.52
N ASP A 173 20.27 -0.87 14.54
CA ASP A 173 19.47 -1.14 13.34
C ASP A 173 18.72 0.13 12.86
N LEU A 174 19.21 0.72 11.77
CA LEU A 174 18.65 1.91 11.11
C LEU A 174 17.71 1.56 9.95
N ASN A 175 17.17 0.33 9.90
CA ASN A 175 16.19 -0.03 8.88
C ASN A 175 14.90 0.79 8.99
N TYR A 176 14.37 1.18 7.84
CA TYR A 176 13.09 1.90 7.68
C TYR A 176 12.98 3.24 8.43
N VAL A 177 14.10 3.88 8.78
CA VAL A 177 14.12 5.24 9.37
C VAL A 177 13.85 6.31 8.30
N GLY A 178 13.36 7.47 8.73
CA GLY A 178 13.12 8.63 7.87
C GLY A 178 14.25 9.65 7.88
N VAL A 179 14.18 10.63 6.98
CA VAL A 179 15.12 11.76 6.92
C VAL A 179 15.11 12.57 8.23
N CYS A 180 13.94 12.75 8.86
CA CYS A 180 13.81 13.50 10.10
C CYS A 180 14.58 12.82 11.25
N ASP A 181 14.45 11.50 11.39
CA ASP A 181 15.12 10.73 12.44
C ASP A 181 16.66 10.79 12.28
N ILE A 182 17.15 10.66 11.05
CA ILE A 182 18.58 10.69 10.75
C ILE A 182 19.15 12.09 10.97
N TRP A 183 18.52 13.13 10.43
CA TRP A 183 19.02 14.50 10.51
C TRP A 183 19.11 15.00 11.96
N ASN A 184 18.05 14.75 12.74
CA ASN A 184 17.97 15.20 14.13
C ASN A 184 18.73 14.30 15.12
N ASN A 185 19.32 13.18 14.66
CA ASN A 185 19.92 12.14 15.52
C ASN A 185 18.94 11.64 16.60
N ASP A 186 17.66 11.51 16.27
CA ASP A 186 16.60 11.14 17.20
C ASP A 186 15.80 9.95 16.67
N LEU A 187 15.94 8.79 17.35
CA LEU A 187 15.18 7.58 17.07
C LEU A 187 13.99 7.39 18.04
N GLY A 188 13.82 8.33 18.98
CA GLY A 188 12.79 8.34 20.01
C GLY A 188 12.64 7.01 20.75
N ASP A 189 11.39 6.62 21.01
CA ASP A 189 11.02 5.39 21.69
C ASP A 189 11.49 4.09 20.99
N THR A 190 11.95 4.16 19.73
CA THR A 190 12.41 2.97 19.00
C THR A 190 13.87 2.63 19.23
N LEU A 191 14.65 3.52 19.85
CA LEU A 191 16.08 3.32 20.09
C LEU A 191 16.37 1.98 20.78
N ASP A 192 15.68 1.68 21.88
CA ASP A 192 15.87 0.44 22.65
C ASP A 192 15.58 -0.82 21.83
N THR A 193 14.60 -0.77 20.94
CA THR A 193 14.22 -1.93 20.09
C THR A 193 15.16 -2.12 18.90
N ARG A 194 15.90 -1.06 18.53
CA ARG A 194 16.86 -1.04 17.44
C ARG A 194 18.27 -1.40 17.91
N HIS A 195 18.52 -1.33 19.22
CA HIS A 195 19.75 -1.79 19.83
C HIS A 195 19.82 -3.32 19.80
N LEU A 196 20.86 -3.85 19.17
CA LEU A 196 21.16 -5.27 19.08
C LEU A 196 21.97 -5.73 20.30
N GLU A 197 22.70 -4.81 20.94
CA GLU A 197 23.56 -5.06 22.11
C GLU A 197 23.13 -4.16 23.30
N PRO A 198 22.76 -4.74 24.47
CA PRO A 198 22.20 -3.98 25.60
C PRO A 198 23.16 -3.02 26.33
N ASP A 199 24.48 -3.23 26.25
CA ASP A 199 25.44 -2.62 27.18
C ASP A 199 26.26 -1.44 26.61
N ALA A 200 26.09 -1.09 25.33
CA ALA A 200 26.84 0.00 24.70
C ALA A 200 26.01 1.30 24.68
N ARG A 201 26.51 2.37 25.29
CA ARG A 201 26.03 3.73 24.99
C ARG A 201 26.45 4.08 23.58
N LEU A 202 25.50 4.08 22.66
CA LEU A 202 25.73 4.37 21.25
C LEU A 202 25.51 5.86 20.98
N ASP A 203 26.48 6.44 20.30
CA ASP A 203 26.40 7.78 19.74
C ASP A 203 25.88 7.64 18.30
N ILE A 204 24.61 7.99 18.09
CA ILE A 204 23.92 7.82 16.79
C ILE A 204 24.71 8.49 15.67
N SER A 205 25.32 9.65 15.93
CA SER A 205 26.13 10.37 14.95
C SER A 205 27.33 9.53 14.49
N LYS A 206 28.06 8.92 15.42
CA LYS A 206 29.18 8.02 15.09
C LYS A 206 28.74 6.77 14.33
N VAL A 207 27.56 6.25 14.66
CA VAL A 207 26.98 5.11 13.92
C VAL A 207 26.70 5.51 12.47
N ILE A 208 26.07 6.67 12.24
CA ILE A 208 25.77 7.19 10.91
C ILE A 208 27.07 7.38 10.11
N VAL A 209 28.11 7.96 10.73
CA VAL A 209 29.41 8.15 10.08
C VAL A 209 30.00 6.80 9.65
N ASN A 210 29.99 5.79 10.52
CA ASN A 210 30.49 4.45 10.19
C ASN A 210 29.66 3.79 9.08
N LEU A 211 28.33 3.86 9.19
CA LEU A 211 27.40 3.31 8.20
C LEU A 211 27.66 3.88 6.80
N VAL A 212 27.79 5.20 6.69
CA VAL A 212 27.95 5.90 5.41
C VAL A 212 29.31 5.62 4.78
N ARG A 213 30.38 5.58 5.59
CA ARG A 213 31.75 5.43 5.10
C ARG A 213 32.13 3.98 4.85
N GLU A 214 31.89 3.08 5.79
CA GLU A 214 32.41 1.71 5.74
C GLU A 214 31.43 0.71 5.11
N GLN A 215 30.14 0.83 5.42
CA GLN A 215 29.14 -0.16 4.96
C GLN A 215 28.53 0.23 3.61
N LEU A 216 27.94 1.42 3.54
CA LEU A 216 27.24 1.88 2.34
C LEU A 216 28.19 2.44 1.28
N ASN A 217 29.38 2.90 1.68
CA ASN A 217 30.38 3.51 0.80
C ASN A 217 29.75 4.55 -0.15
N LEU A 218 28.89 5.43 0.40
CA LEU A 218 28.15 6.39 -0.44
C LEU A 218 29.15 7.33 -1.16
N PRO A 219 28.84 7.89 -2.33
CA PRO A 219 29.71 8.89 -2.94
C PRO A 219 29.68 10.20 -2.14
N GLU A 220 30.74 11.00 -2.27
CA GLU A 220 30.68 12.42 -1.88
C GLU A 220 29.76 13.17 -2.82
N THR A 221 28.99 14.10 -2.27
CA THR A 221 27.97 14.85 -3.00
C THR A 221 28.28 16.34 -2.95
N ARG A 222 28.15 17.04 -4.08
CA ARG A 222 28.15 18.51 -4.08
C ARG A 222 26.93 19.02 -3.30
N GLY A 223 27.14 20.09 -2.54
CA GLY A 223 26.15 20.74 -1.70
C GLY A 223 26.76 21.98 -1.02
N CYS A 224 26.02 22.56 -0.08
CA CYS A 224 26.54 23.66 0.74
C CYS A 224 27.55 23.17 1.81
N GLU A 225 28.25 24.11 2.44
CA GLU A 225 29.08 23.82 3.61
C GLU A 225 28.20 23.29 4.76
N THR A 226 28.71 22.30 5.50
CA THR A 226 27.96 21.60 6.55
C THR A 226 28.91 20.98 7.56
N ASP A 227 28.47 20.90 8.81
CA ASP A 227 29.14 20.17 9.87
C ASP A 227 28.79 18.66 9.87
N TYR A 228 27.76 18.27 9.12
CA TYR A 228 27.19 16.91 9.11
C TYR A 228 27.12 16.28 7.71
N PRO A 229 28.26 16.13 6.99
CA PRO A 229 28.24 15.65 5.61
C PRO A 229 27.75 14.20 5.46
N GLU A 230 28.04 13.32 6.42
CA GLU A 230 27.54 11.93 6.40
C GLU A 230 26.03 11.85 6.60
N HIS A 231 25.45 12.66 7.49
CA HIS A 231 24.00 12.75 7.70
C HIS A 231 23.31 13.17 6.42
N ARG A 232 23.81 14.20 5.73
CA ARG A 232 23.26 14.62 4.44
C ARG A 232 23.33 13.51 3.40
N ARG A 233 24.45 12.81 3.28
CA ARG A 233 24.61 11.69 2.33
C ARG A 233 23.63 10.56 2.62
N LEU A 234 23.40 10.22 3.90
CA LEU A 234 22.40 9.24 4.28
C LEU A 234 20.98 9.72 3.98
N CYS A 235 20.64 10.97 4.30
CA CYS A 235 19.35 11.58 3.96
C CYS A 235 19.10 11.57 2.44
N LEU A 236 20.10 11.91 1.63
CA LEU A 236 20.03 11.81 0.17
C LEU A 236 19.81 10.36 -0.28
N ARG A 237 20.43 9.37 0.37
CA ARG A 237 20.20 7.95 0.08
C ARG A 237 18.75 7.54 0.36
N LEU A 238 18.15 8.01 1.47
CA LEU A 238 16.74 7.79 1.81
C LEU A 238 15.79 8.44 0.79
N CYS A 239 16.13 9.65 0.33
CA CYS A 239 15.47 10.31 -0.80
C CYS A 239 15.67 9.55 -2.13
N GLY A 240 16.60 8.60 -2.23
CA GLY A 240 16.94 7.94 -3.48
C GLY A 240 17.66 8.89 -4.45
N ALA A 241 18.50 9.76 -3.91
CA ALA A 241 19.26 10.83 -4.56
C ALA A 241 20.78 10.76 -4.26
N ALA A 242 21.27 9.58 -3.88
CA ALA A 242 22.68 9.31 -3.58
C ALA A 242 23.40 8.61 -4.75
N GLN A 243 23.00 8.90 -6.00
CA GLN A 243 23.64 8.33 -7.18
C GLN A 243 25.06 8.87 -7.35
N THR A 244 25.94 8.04 -7.89
CA THR A 244 27.20 8.48 -8.49
C THR A 244 26.94 9.26 -9.78
N HIS A 245 27.89 10.08 -10.24
CA HIS A 245 27.76 10.80 -11.51
C HIS A 245 27.40 9.88 -12.69
N ARG A 246 28.00 8.68 -12.75
CA ARG A 246 27.70 7.68 -13.80
C ARG A 246 26.26 7.15 -13.72
N GLU A 247 25.77 6.88 -12.51
CA GLU A 247 24.39 6.43 -12.29
C GLU A 247 23.39 7.54 -12.59
N LEU A 248 23.73 8.79 -12.27
CA LEU A 248 22.93 9.96 -12.66
C LEU A 248 22.85 10.08 -14.19
N GLU A 249 23.96 9.92 -14.91
CA GLU A 249 23.98 9.96 -16.38
C GLU A 249 23.06 8.88 -16.98
N GLU A 250 23.13 7.65 -16.46
CA GLU A 250 22.25 6.55 -16.89
C GLU A 250 20.77 6.83 -16.58
N LEU A 251 20.48 7.39 -15.39
CA LEU A 251 19.13 7.79 -15.01
C LEU A 251 18.59 8.88 -15.93
N VAL A 252 19.38 9.90 -16.24
CA VAL A 252 19.03 10.99 -17.16
C VAL A 252 18.77 10.45 -18.56
N ARG A 253 19.60 9.52 -19.05
CA ARG A 253 19.43 8.87 -20.34
C ARG A 253 18.13 8.07 -20.40
N THR A 254 17.87 7.27 -19.36
CA THR A 254 16.64 6.46 -19.25
C THR A 254 15.40 7.33 -19.23
N LEU A 255 15.36 8.35 -18.37
CA LEU A 255 14.22 9.27 -18.28
C LEU A 255 13.99 10.05 -19.57
N SER A 256 15.06 10.44 -20.27
CA SER A 256 14.94 11.13 -21.56
C SER A 256 14.41 10.20 -22.65
N ALA A 257 14.79 8.91 -22.64
CA ALA A 257 14.23 7.90 -23.54
C ALA A 257 12.72 7.66 -23.26
N ASP A 258 12.31 7.74 -21.99
CA ASP A 258 10.92 7.66 -21.55
C ASP A 258 10.13 8.97 -21.76
N SER A 259 10.66 9.93 -22.54
CA SER A 259 10.06 11.25 -22.80
C SER A 259 9.85 12.14 -21.57
N GLN A 260 10.50 11.84 -20.43
CA GLN A 260 10.48 12.62 -19.20
C GLN A 260 11.65 13.62 -19.14
N HIS A 261 11.80 14.45 -20.18
CA HIS A 261 12.95 15.36 -20.34
C HIS A 261 13.11 16.37 -19.22
N THR A 262 12.01 17.01 -18.80
CA THR A 262 12.04 18.07 -17.77
C THR A 262 12.42 17.51 -16.41
N LYS A 263 11.90 16.32 -16.06
CA LYS A 263 12.30 15.58 -14.87
C LYS A 263 13.77 15.19 -14.91
N ALA A 264 14.23 14.59 -16.02
CA ALA A 264 15.63 14.23 -16.20
C ALA A 264 16.56 15.44 -16.01
N ALA A 265 16.18 16.58 -16.61
CA ALA A 265 16.91 17.83 -16.48
C ALA A 265 16.91 18.37 -15.06
N ALA A 266 15.76 18.35 -14.37
CA ALA A 266 15.63 18.86 -13.01
C ALA A 266 16.51 18.07 -12.03
N LEU A 267 16.53 16.73 -12.14
CA LEU A 267 17.40 15.90 -11.31
C LEU A 267 18.88 16.19 -11.54
N ALA A 268 19.29 16.46 -12.79
CA ALA A 268 20.66 16.88 -13.08
C ALA A 268 20.96 18.29 -12.53
N VAL A 269 20.03 19.24 -12.63
CA VAL A 269 20.16 20.59 -12.05
C VAL A 269 20.29 20.54 -10.54
N PHE A 270 19.47 19.73 -9.85
CA PHE A 270 19.52 19.60 -8.38
C PHE A 270 20.87 19.09 -7.87
N GLN A 271 21.64 18.40 -8.72
CA GLN A 271 22.98 17.90 -8.41
C GLN A 271 24.11 18.78 -8.97
N ASP A 272 23.80 20.00 -9.44
CA ASP A 272 24.77 20.94 -10.03
C ASP A 272 25.46 20.39 -11.30
N GLU A 273 24.74 19.61 -12.10
CA GLU A 273 25.21 19.04 -13.37
C GLU A 273 24.48 19.68 -14.56
N ALA A 274 24.67 21.00 -14.74
CA ALA A 274 24.03 21.78 -15.80
C ALA A 274 24.27 21.22 -17.22
N LYS A 275 25.43 20.58 -17.46
CA LYS A 275 25.75 19.92 -18.74
C LYS A 275 24.86 18.72 -19.00
N LEU A 276 24.64 17.87 -17.98
CA LEU A 276 23.73 16.73 -18.10
C LEU A 276 22.28 17.19 -18.26
N ALA A 277 21.88 18.24 -17.55
CA ALA A 277 20.56 18.83 -17.70
C ALA A 277 20.30 19.37 -19.12
N TYR A 278 21.30 20.05 -19.70
CA TYR A 278 21.25 20.50 -21.08
C TYR A 278 21.09 19.35 -22.07
N LEU A 279 21.85 18.26 -21.89
CA LEU A 279 21.73 17.07 -22.74
C LEU A 279 20.36 16.40 -22.61
N ALA A 280 19.82 16.32 -21.40
CA ALA A 280 18.49 15.74 -21.14
C ALA A 280 17.39 16.45 -21.95
N LEU A 281 17.42 17.78 -21.97
CA LEU A 281 16.43 18.62 -22.68
C LEU A 281 16.61 18.64 -24.20
N ARG A 282 17.78 18.24 -24.71
CA ARG A 282 18.09 18.26 -26.15
C ARG A 282 18.08 16.90 -26.82
N SER A 283 18.13 15.83 -26.03
CA SER A 283 18.04 14.46 -26.51
C SER A 283 16.59 14.07 -26.87
N HIS A 284 16.43 12.99 -27.64
CA HIS A 284 15.16 12.31 -27.95
C HIS A 284 13.95 13.24 -28.23
N HIS A 285 13.88 13.86 -29.42
CA HIS A 285 12.76 14.71 -29.89
C HIS A 285 12.38 15.89 -28.97
N PRO A 286 13.27 16.90 -28.80
CA PRO A 286 13.01 18.03 -27.93
C PRO A 286 11.95 19.00 -28.47
N THR A 287 10.98 19.37 -27.62
CA THR A 287 9.99 20.41 -27.89
C THR A 287 10.63 21.81 -27.89
N GLN A 288 9.91 22.83 -28.38
CA GLN A 288 10.37 24.21 -28.29
C GLN A 288 10.55 24.66 -26.84
N ALA A 289 9.63 24.27 -25.94
CA ALA A 289 9.74 24.53 -24.50
C ALA A 289 11.01 23.92 -23.90
N HIS A 290 11.36 22.67 -24.26
CA HIS A 290 12.61 22.05 -23.78
C HIS A 290 13.85 22.83 -24.24
N LYS A 291 13.86 23.32 -25.49
CA LYS A 291 14.99 24.12 -26.02
C LYS A 291 15.12 25.46 -25.30
N LEU A 292 14.01 26.13 -25.01
CA LEU A 292 14.00 27.38 -24.26
C LEU A 292 14.53 27.17 -22.84
N LEU A 293 14.08 26.11 -22.16
CA LEU A 293 14.56 25.77 -20.83
C LEU A 293 16.06 25.43 -20.82
N ALA A 294 16.55 24.72 -21.85
CA ALA A 294 17.97 24.42 -22.00
C ALA A 294 18.81 25.69 -22.21
N MET A 295 18.27 26.67 -22.96
CA MET A 295 18.90 27.98 -23.13
C MET A 295 18.91 28.76 -21.81
N ALA A 296 17.82 28.74 -21.06
CA ALA A 296 17.69 29.41 -19.77
C ALA A 296 18.74 28.89 -18.76
N ILE A 297 18.89 27.56 -18.64
CA ILE A 297 19.94 26.93 -17.81
C ILE A 297 21.34 27.39 -18.24
N ALA A 298 21.63 27.39 -19.54
CA ALA A 298 22.93 27.81 -20.07
C ALA A 298 23.19 29.32 -19.91
N GLY A 299 22.13 30.13 -19.89
CA GLY A 299 22.17 31.58 -19.67
C GLY A 299 22.44 31.93 -18.21
N ALA A 300 21.72 31.32 -17.26
CA ALA A 300 21.95 31.56 -15.83
C ALA A 300 23.35 31.17 -15.37
N ALA A 301 23.95 30.13 -15.96
CA ALA A 301 25.35 29.76 -15.69
C ALA A 301 26.37 30.87 -16.04
N LYS A 302 25.97 31.90 -16.80
CA LYS A 302 26.81 33.05 -17.16
C LYS A 302 26.65 34.25 -16.22
N GLY A 303 25.71 34.23 -15.28
CA GLY A 303 25.64 35.17 -14.15
C GLY A 303 24.95 36.53 -14.39
N ASP A 304 24.28 36.75 -15.53
CA ASP A 304 23.46 37.95 -15.76
C ASP A 304 21.99 37.66 -15.41
N THR A 305 21.58 37.97 -14.17
CA THR A 305 20.16 38.00 -13.77
C THR A 305 19.67 39.45 -13.79
N ASP A 306 19.01 39.81 -14.89
CA ASP A 306 18.32 41.08 -15.09
C ASP A 306 16.92 41.03 -14.43
N PRO A 307 16.46 42.05 -13.69
CA PRO A 307 15.07 42.12 -13.21
C PRO A 307 14.01 41.85 -14.30
N ASP A 308 14.25 42.31 -15.53
CA ASP A 308 13.33 42.08 -16.67
C ASP A 308 13.25 40.58 -17.05
N TRP A 309 14.31 39.82 -16.78
CA TRP A 309 14.34 38.37 -16.96
C TRP A 309 13.53 37.63 -15.88
N GLU A 310 13.55 38.11 -14.63
CA GLU A 310 12.76 37.53 -13.54
C GLU A 310 11.25 37.64 -13.82
N ASP A 311 10.79 38.83 -14.24
CA ASP A 311 9.39 39.07 -14.60
C ASP A 311 8.95 38.22 -15.80
N THR A 312 9.81 38.09 -16.81
CA THR A 312 9.56 37.24 -17.97
C THR A 312 9.44 35.77 -17.56
N CYS A 313 10.32 35.29 -16.69
CA CYS A 313 10.27 33.93 -16.16
C CYS A 313 9.02 33.70 -15.32
N ALA A 314 8.58 34.69 -14.54
CA ALA A 314 7.36 34.60 -13.73
C ALA A 314 6.09 34.44 -14.59
N GLU A 315 6.00 35.13 -15.73
CA GLU A 315 4.88 34.95 -16.66
C GLU A 315 4.93 33.58 -17.35
N ILE A 316 6.09 33.14 -17.84
CA ILE A 316 6.25 31.80 -18.44
C ILE A 316 5.92 30.70 -17.43
N ALA A 317 6.29 30.89 -16.16
CA ALA A 317 5.97 29.95 -15.09
C ALA A 317 4.46 29.76 -14.93
N LYS A 318 3.61 30.78 -15.17
CA LYS A 318 2.15 30.64 -15.06
C LYS A 318 1.56 29.71 -16.12
N GLU A 319 2.19 29.64 -17.29
CA GLU A 319 1.76 28.78 -18.40
C GLU A 319 2.31 27.35 -18.30
N LEU A 320 3.34 27.12 -17.46
CA LEU A 320 3.95 25.82 -17.26
C LEU A 320 3.15 24.96 -16.27
N THR A 321 2.67 23.82 -16.77
CA THR A 321 1.98 22.79 -15.96
C THR A 321 2.94 21.77 -15.36
N ASP A 322 4.09 21.53 -15.99
CA ASP A 322 5.05 20.53 -15.54
C ASP A 322 5.85 21.02 -14.32
N PRO A 323 5.78 20.32 -13.17
CA PRO A 323 6.41 20.79 -11.93
C PRO A 323 7.93 20.84 -11.99
N TYR A 324 8.57 19.98 -12.79
CA TYR A 324 10.03 19.96 -12.92
C TYR A 324 10.53 21.15 -13.74
N ALA A 325 9.85 21.50 -14.84
CA ALA A 325 10.16 22.69 -15.60
C ALA A 325 9.97 23.97 -14.77
N ARG A 326 8.91 24.04 -13.96
CA ARG A 326 8.68 25.16 -13.01
C ARG A 326 9.82 25.28 -12.00
N ALA A 327 10.26 24.17 -11.42
CA ALA A 327 11.37 24.15 -10.47
C ALA A 327 12.69 24.63 -11.11
N ILE A 328 13.01 24.18 -12.32
CA ILE A 328 14.19 24.65 -13.06
C ILE A 328 14.09 26.16 -13.32
N LEU A 329 12.92 26.63 -13.78
CA LEU A 329 12.71 28.05 -14.11
C LEU A 329 12.80 28.93 -12.86
N ALA A 330 12.27 28.47 -11.72
CA ALA A 330 12.38 29.18 -10.44
C ALA A 330 13.85 29.39 -10.04
N LEU A 331 14.67 28.34 -10.13
CA LEU A 331 16.10 28.42 -9.83
C LEU A 331 16.84 29.35 -10.79
N VAL A 332 16.62 29.19 -12.09
CA VAL A 332 17.30 29.95 -13.15
C VAL A 332 16.90 31.43 -13.13
N SER A 333 15.69 31.74 -12.68
CA SER A 333 15.18 33.10 -12.55
C SER A 333 15.80 33.82 -11.35
N LYS A 334 15.75 33.20 -10.16
CA LYS A 334 16.13 33.84 -8.89
C LYS A 334 17.55 33.56 -8.41
N GLY A 335 18.20 32.54 -8.96
CA GLY A 335 19.51 32.08 -8.52
C GLY A 335 19.55 31.48 -7.10
N ASP A 336 18.39 31.18 -6.51
CA ASP A 336 18.25 30.76 -5.11
C ASP A 336 17.53 29.42 -5.00
N TRP A 337 18.10 28.50 -4.21
CA TRP A 337 17.53 27.18 -3.95
C TRP A 337 16.23 27.24 -3.15
N ASN A 338 16.02 28.28 -2.33
CA ASN A 338 14.74 28.47 -1.63
C ASN A 338 13.57 28.58 -2.61
N SER A 339 13.79 29.16 -3.79
CA SER A 339 12.75 29.25 -4.82
C SER A 339 12.24 27.88 -5.30
N VAL A 340 13.14 26.89 -5.38
CA VAL A 340 12.82 25.51 -5.74
C VAL A 340 12.11 24.81 -4.58
N ILE A 341 12.57 25.03 -3.35
CA ILE A 341 12.00 24.45 -2.14
C ILE A 341 10.58 24.99 -1.88
N GLN A 342 10.30 26.23 -2.26
CA GLN A 342 8.98 26.86 -2.16
C GLN A 342 8.03 26.52 -3.32
N GLU A 343 8.53 25.89 -4.39
CA GLU A 343 7.71 25.47 -5.52
C GLU A 343 6.83 24.27 -5.13
N THR A 344 5.64 24.56 -4.61
CA THR A 344 4.76 23.54 -4.03
C THR A 344 4.20 22.56 -5.04
N THR A 345 4.26 22.84 -6.35
CA THR A 345 3.89 21.89 -7.41
C THR A 345 4.89 20.74 -7.54
N LEU A 346 6.13 20.93 -7.09
CA LEU A 346 7.15 19.89 -7.08
C LEU A 346 6.83 18.85 -5.98
N PRO A 347 6.90 17.55 -6.27
CA PRO A 347 6.69 16.51 -5.27
C PRO A 347 7.61 16.68 -4.06
N LEU A 348 7.08 16.43 -2.86
CA LEU A 348 7.74 16.70 -1.58
C LEU A 348 9.11 16.05 -1.53
N LYS A 349 9.22 14.80 -2.01
CA LYS A 349 10.48 14.06 -2.11
C LYS A 349 11.63 14.88 -2.73
N TYR A 350 11.37 15.57 -3.83
CA TYR A 350 12.39 16.34 -4.54
C TYR A 350 12.69 17.68 -3.86
N ARG A 351 11.70 18.27 -3.20
CA ARG A 351 11.90 19.46 -2.35
C ARG A 351 12.81 19.14 -1.16
N ILE A 352 12.62 17.98 -0.52
CA ILE A 352 13.50 17.49 0.55
C ILE A 352 14.91 17.19 0.00
N GLU A 353 15.04 16.57 -1.18
CA GLU A 353 16.35 16.34 -1.81
C GLU A 353 17.14 17.65 -2.01
N VAL A 354 16.49 18.68 -2.56
CA VAL A 354 17.11 20.01 -2.76
C VAL A 354 17.45 20.66 -1.42
N ALA A 355 16.54 20.61 -0.45
CA ALA A 355 16.76 21.17 0.88
C ALA A 355 17.97 20.54 1.58
N VAL A 356 18.03 19.20 1.65
CA VAL A 356 19.14 18.46 2.27
C VAL A 356 20.49 18.79 1.63
N ARG A 357 20.50 19.11 0.34
CA ARG A 357 21.74 19.39 -0.39
C ARG A 357 22.22 20.83 -0.25
N TRP A 358 21.30 21.79 -0.22
CA TRP A 358 21.64 23.20 -0.45
C TRP A 358 21.29 24.16 0.69
N LEU A 359 20.40 23.80 1.62
CA LEU A 359 20.13 24.65 2.78
C LEU A 359 21.25 24.53 3.83
N PRO A 360 21.63 25.62 4.52
CA PRO A 360 22.46 25.58 5.72
C PRO A 360 21.87 24.69 6.82
N ASP A 361 22.70 24.20 7.75
CA ASP A 361 22.29 23.19 8.74
C ASP A 361 21.13 23.66 9.64
N ASP A 362 21.12 24.93 10.07
CA ASP A 362 20.06 25.51 10.92
C ASP A 362 18.72 25.59 10.16
N GLU A 363 18.73 26.17 8.95
CA GLU A 363 17.55 26.28 8.08
C GLU A 363 17.01 24.92 7.66
N LEU A 364 17.90 23.96 7.40
CA LEU A 364 17.53 22.58 7.06
C LEU A 364 16.81 21.90 8.23
N THR A 365 17.26 22.15 9.45
CA THR A 365 16.63 21.59 10.66
C THR A 365 15.22 22.12 10.84
N GLU A 366 15.01 23.44 10.74
CA GLU A 366 13.69 24.05 10.80
C GLU A 366 12.78 23.49 9.69
N TYR A 367 13.27 23.49 8.45
CA TYR A 367 12.53 23.01 7.29
C TYR A 367 12.09 21.55 7.40
N ILE A 368 12.98 20.63 7.80
CA ILE A 368 12.64 19.21 7.97
C ILE A 368 11.55 19.03 9.03
N ASN A 369 11.66 19.74 10.16
CA ASN A 369 10.69 19.63 11.25
C ASN A 369 9.31 20.18 10.84
N GLU A 370 9.26 21.35 10.20
CA GLU A 370 8.04 21.94 9.69
C GLU A 370 7.36 21.05 8.64
N MET A 371 8.12 20.58 7.64
CA MET A 371 7.58 19.73 6.58
C MET A 371 7.12 18.38 7.12
N THR A 372 7.77 17.83 8.15
CA THR A 372 7.33 16.59 8.81
C THR A 372 6.00 16.81 9.52
N ALA A 373 5.86 17.89 10.29
CA ALA A 373 4.63 18.23 10.98
C ALA A 373 3.46 18.47 10.00
N GLU A 374 3.69 19.23 8.92
CA GLU A 374 2.68 19.49 7.90
C GLU A 374 2.28 18.21 7.15
N ALA A 375 3.23 17.34 6.79
CA ALA A 375 2.92 16.07 6.14
C ALA A 375 2.05 15.18 7.03
N ILE A 376 2.36 15.09 8.34
CA ILE A 376 1.58 14.34 9.33
C ILE A 376 0.17 14.94 9.49
N LEU A 377 0.07 16.25 9.65
CA LEU A 377 -1.21 16.95 9.83
C LEU A 377 -2.15 16.69 8.64
N GLN A 378 -1.61 16.73 7.43
CA GLN A 378 -2.38 16.62 6.19
C GLN A 378 -2.61 15.18 5.74
N GLY A 379 -1.89 14.21 6.34
CA GLY A 379 -1.89 12.83 5.88
C GLY A 379 -1.28 12.69 4.48
N ASP A 380 -0.23 13.46 4.17
CA ASP A 380 0.42 13.41 2.86
C ASP A 380 1.36 12.21 2.76
N ILE A 381 1.01 11.25 1.92
CA ILE A 381 1.73 9.97 1.78
C ILE A 381 3.19 10.15 1.34
N GLU A 382 3.53 11.26 0.69
CA GLU A 382 4.91 11.58 0.34
C GLU A 382 5.79 11.83 1.58
N GLY A 383 5.18 12.19 2.71
CA GLY A 383 5.82 12.37 4.01
C GLY A 383 6.53 11.12 4.53
N ILE A 384 6.33 9.96 3.91
CA ILE A 384 7.07 8.73 4.23
C ILE A 384 8.58 8.92 4.15
N VAL A 385 9.08 9.80 3.27
CA VAL A 385 10.51 10.09 3.16
C VAL A 385 11.06 10.75 4.42
N LEU A 386 10.22 11.52 5.13
CA LEU A 386 10.58 12.24 6.36
C LEU A 386 10.41 11.34 7.59
N THR A 387 9.29 10.63 7.69
CA THR A 387 8.92 9.84 8.89
C THR A 387 9.51 8.43 8.91
N GLY A 388 9.89 7.89 7.75
CA GLY A 388 10.14 6.46 7.59
C GLY A 388 8.93 5.63 8.04
N LEU A 389 9.18 4.40 8.50
CA LEU A 389 8.18 3.55 9.17
C LEU A 389 8.37 3.54 10.70
N GLY A 390 8.80 4.67 11.26
CA GLY A 390 8.95 4.91 12.70
C GLY A 390 7.64 5.34 13.40
N PRO A 391 7.72 5.77 14.67
CA PRO A 391 6.54 6.20 15.43
C PRO A 391 5.77 7.34 14.76
N SER A 392 6.46 8.35 14.22
CA SER A 392 5.85 9.48 13.51
C SER A 392 5.02 9.04 12.29
N ALA A 393 5.36 7.89 11.69
CA ALA A 393 4.59 7.31 10.60
C ALA A 393 3.19 6.85 11.06
N MET A 394 3.02 6.47 12.33
CA MET A 394 1.71 6.12 12.89
C MET A 394 0.75 7.30 12.89
N ASP A 395 1.24 8.51 13.14
CA ASP A 395 0.40 9.71 13.09
C ASP A 395 0.15 10.14 11.65
N LEU A 396 1.17 10.08 10.78
CA LEU A 396 1.01 10.30 9.34
C LEU A 396 -0.09 9.41 8.75
N PHE A 397 0.00 8.10 9.01
CA PHE A 397 -0.97 7.15 8.50
C PHE A 397 -2.35 7.30 9.15
N GLN A 398 -2.43 7.73 10.41
CA GLN A 398 -3.72 8.01 11.04
C GLN A 398 -4.46 9.16 10.34
N SER A 399 -3.75 10.24 9.97
CA SER A 399 -4.31 11.34 9.18
C SER A 399 -4.67 10.89 7.77
N TYR A 400 -3.80 10.11 7.12
CA TYR A 400 -4.05 9.53 5.79
C TYR A 400 -5.32 8.65 5.76
N ILE A 401 -5.47 7.73 6.73
CA ILE A 401 -6.66 6.86 6.84
C ILE A 401 -7.92 7.70 7.03
N ARG A 402 -7.87 8.73 7.89
CA ARG A 402 -9.02 9.62 8.12
C ARG A 402 -9.44 10.35 6.84
N LYS A 403 -8.47 10.76 6.01
CA LYS A 403 -8.70 11.55 4.81
C LYS A 403 -9.17 10.71 3.62
N PHE A 404 -8.56 9.56 3.39
CA PHE A 404 -8.78 8.74 2.18
C PHE A 404 -9.56 7.44 2.44
N ASN A 405 -9.84 7.10 3.70
CA ASN A 405 -10.47 5.83 4.10
C ASN A 405 -9.73 4.58 3.57
N ASP A 406 -8.41 4.71 3.38
CA ASP A 406 -7.51 3.65 2.92
C ASP A 406 -6.68 3.14 4.10
N VAL A 407 -7.20 2.11 4.78
CA VAL A 407 -6.47 1.36 5.82
C VAL A 407 -5.54 0.29 5.23
N GLN A 408 -5.75 -0.08 3.97
CA GLN A 408 -5.01 -1.14 3.29
C GLN A 408 -3.55 -0.75 3.11
N THR A 409 -3.27 0.43 2.56
CA THR A 409 -1.90 0.90 2.31
C THR A 409 -1.06 1.00 3.59
N PRO A 410 -1.53 1.67 4.67
CA PRO A 410 -0.79 1.75 5.92
C PRO A 410 -0.54 0.39 6.60
N VAL A 411 -1.52 -0.52 6.60
CA VAL A 411 -1.36 -1.84 7.21
C VAL A 411 -0.29 -2.66 6.49
N LEU A 412 -0.25 -2.59 5.17
CA LEU A 412 0.77 -3.29 4.38
C LEU A 412 2.16 -2.71 4.64
N ALA A 413 2.30 -1.38 4.71
CA ALA A 413 3.57 -0.72 4.96
C ALA A 413 4.07 -0.92 6.41
N MET A 414 3.23 -0.64 7.42
CA MET A 414 3.61 -0.75 8.83
C MET A 414 3.83 -2.19 9.30
N SER A 415 3.39 -3.20 8.53
CA SER A 415 3.79 -4.59 8.79
C SER A 415 5.30 -4.81 8.75
N HIS A 416 6.07 -3.94 8.07
CA HIS A 416 7.53 -4.03 8.02
C HIS A 416 8.21 -3.61 9.34
N SER A 417 7.59 -2.74 10.13
CA SER A 417 8.17 -2.18 11.36
C SER A 417 7.44 -2.57 12.63
N VAL A 418 6.15 -2.93 12.57
CA VAL A 418 5.35 -3.33 13.74
C VAL A 418 5.19 -4.86 13.77
N PRO A 419 5.56 -5.57 14.86
CA PRO A 419 6.02 -5.05 16.16
C PRO A 419 7.55 -5.03 16.32
N ARG A 420 8.33 -5.10 15.22
CA ARG A 420 9.79 -5.22 15.25
C ARG A 420 10.49 -4.03 15.91
N PHE A 421 10.22 -2.82 15.44
CA PHE A 421 10.80 -1.56 15.94
C PHE A 421 9.79 -0.77 16.78
N ILE A 422 8.50 -0.90 16.49
CA ILE A 422 7.46 -0.22 17.25
C ILE A 422 6.75 -1.26 18.10
N ASN A 423 7.12 -1.33 19.37
CA ASN A 423 6.56 -2.29 20.33
C ASN A 423 5.79 -1.61 21.49
N ASN A 424 5.83 -0.27 21.58
CA ASN A 424 5.15 0.47 22.62
C ASN A 424 3.63 0.23 22.53
N ASN A 425 3.01 -0.01 23.68
CA ASN A 425 1.61 -0.42 23.77
C ASN A 425 0.61 0.44 22.96
N PRO A 426 0.66 1.79 22.98
CA PRO A 426 -0.34 2.59 22.26
C PRO A 426 -0.26 2.44 20.74
N ASN A 427 0.94 2.52 20.15
CA ASN A 427 1.09 2.40 18.69
C ASN A 427 0.89 0.96 18.23
N ARG A 428 1.34 -0.01 19.01
CA ARG A 428 1.09 -1.43 18.72
C ARG A 428 -0.41 -1.72 18.71
N ALA A 429 -1.15 -1.30 19.72
CA ALA A 429 -2.61 -1.49 19.78
C ALA A 429 -3.32 -0.77 18.62
N ARG A 430 -2.89 0.45 18.27
CA ARG A 430 -3.41 1.19 17.12
C ARG A 430 -3.20 0.43 15.80
N PHE A 431 -1.98 -0.06 15.55
CA PHE A 431 -1.70 -0.87 14.37
C PHE A 431 -2.49 -2.19 14.36
N GLU A 432 -2.60 -2.87 15.51
CA GLU A 432 -3.39 -4.10 15.62
C GLU A 432 -4.87 -3.86 15.28
N ALA A 433 -5.44 -2.71 15.69
CA ALA A 433 -6.79 -2.31 15.31
C ALA A 433 -6.90 -2.11 13.78
N TRP A 434 -5.99 -1.35 13.15
CA TRP A 434 -5.99 -1.17 11.69
C TRP A 434 -5.85 -2.50 10.95
N ARG A 435 -4.93 -3.35 11.42
CA ARG A 435 -4.69 -4.69 10.88
C ARG A 435 -5.99 -5.47 10.94
N GLU A 436 -6.67 -5.52 12.07
CA GLU A 436 -7.93 -6.25 12.20
C GLU A 436 -9.03 -5.65 11.32
N THR A 437 -9.16 -4.32 11.23
CA THR A 437 -10.09 -3.67 10.29
C THR A 437 -9.85 -4.11 8.84
N TYR A 438 -8.60 -4.16 8.38
CA TYR A 438 -8.29 -4.63 7.03
C TYR A 438 -8.62 -6.12 6.86
N ARG A 439 -8.35 -6.95 7.88
CA ARG A 439 -8.75 -8.38 7.89
C ARG A 439 -10.26 -8.54 7.73
N TRP A 440 -11.05 -7.76 8.46
CA TRP A 440 -12.51 -7.73 8.35
C TRP A 440 -12.97 -7.28 6.97
N GLN A 441 -12.35 -6.24 6.39
CA GLN A 441 -12.65 -5.79 5.03
C GLN A 441 -12.43 -6.91 4.01
N ILE A 442 -11.27 -7.57 4.00
CA ILE A 442 -10.97 -8.66 3.06
C ILE A 442 -11.96 -9.82 3.21
N ASN A 443 -12.31 -10.18 4.45
CA ASN A 443 -13.30 -11.23 4.73
C ASN A 443 -14.70 -10.84 4.22
N SER A 444 -15.10 -9.58 4.41
CA SER A 444 -16.37 -9.06 3.92
C SER A 444 -16.46 -9.15 2.39
N TRP A 445 -15.33 -8.95 1.70
CA TRP A 445 -15.21 -9.10 0.25
C TRP A 445 -15.17 -10.55 -0.25
N LYS A 446 -15.20 -11.54 0.65
CA LYS A 446 -15.05 -12.97 0.34
C LYS A 446 -13.71 -13.29 -0.35
N LEU A 447 -12.64 -12.63 0.09
CA LEU A 447 -11.28 -12.81 -0.42
C LEU A 447 -10.40 -13.57 0.58
N GLN A 448 -10.84 -14.77 0.98
CA GLN A 448 -10.19 -15.53 2.06
C GLN A 448 -8.77 -16.00 1.68
N LEU A 449 -8.48 -16.21 0.39
CA LEU A 449 -7.15 -16.59 -0.07
C LEU A 449 -6.16 -15.42 0.04
N GLU A 450 -6.59 -14.23 -0.36
CA GLU A 450 -5.84 -12.98 -0.24
C GLU A 450 -5.60 -12.66 1.24
N ARG A 451 -6.62 -12.89 2.07
CA ARG A 451 -6.52 -12.79 3.52
C ARG A 451 -5.44 -13.71 4.09
N ALA A 452 -5.42 -14.99 3.69
CA ALA A 452 -4.41 -15.94 4.14
C ALA A 452 -3.00 -15.54 3.66
N ARG A 453 -2.86 -15.06 2.42
CA ARG A 453 -1.60 -14.53 1.88
C ARG A 453 -1.12 -13.31 2.67
N PHE A 454 -2.01 -12.40 3.03
CA PHE A 454 -1.72 -11.25 3.88
C PHE A 454 -1.19 -11.68 5.26
N ASP A 455 -1.85 -12.63 5.92
CA ASP A 455 -1.40 -13.16 7.22
C ASP A 455 -0.02 -13.79 7.16
N VAL A 456 0.20 -14.65 6.17
CA VAL A 456 1.49 -15.33 5.99
C VAL A 456 2.58 -14.31 5.65
N GLY A 457 2.27 -13.32 4.81
CA GLY A 457 3.21 -12.26 4.44
C GLY A 457 3.59 -11.37 5.61
N SER A 458 2.60 -10.86 6.36
CA SER A 458 2.82 -9.97 7.51
C SER A 458 3.72 -10.61 8.58
N ARG A 459 3.51 -11.91 8.87
CA ARG A 459 4.34 -12.65 9.83
C ARG A 459 5.82 -12.78 9.43
N LYS A 460 6.15 -12.69 8.14
CA LYS A 460 7.55 -12.76 7.69
C LYS A 460 8.36 -11.53 8.12
N PHE A 461 7.69 -10.41 8.34
CA PHE A 461 8.33 -9.17 8.78
C PHE A 461 8.40 -9.04 10.31
N ALA A 462 7.53 -9.75 11.02
CA ALA A 462 7.50 -9.81 12.48
C ALA A 462 8.56 -10.79 13.04
N VAL A 463 9.81 -10.60 12.61
CA VAL A 463 10.97 -11.39 13.04
C VAL A 463 12.08 -10.41 13.42
N THR A 464 12.64 -10.57 14.62
CA THR A 464 13.79 -9.80 15.09
C THR A 464 15.08 -10.31 14.45
N TRP A 465 16.17 -9.55 14.60
CA TRP A 465 17.47 -9.88 14.04
C TRP A 465 18.02 -11.24 14.51
N ASP A 466 17.72 -11.64 15.75
CA ASP A 466 18.07 -12.94 16.35
C ASP A 466 17.19 -14.11 15.84
N GLY A 467 16.27 -13.84 14.91
CA GLY A 467 15.36 -14.82 14.34
C GLY A 467 14.12 -15.13 15.19
N ARG A 468 13.93 -14.44 16.33
CA ARG A 468 12.74 -14.63 17.17
C ARG A 468 11.50 -14.09 16.45
N LYS A 469 10.46 -14.93 16.38
CA LYS A 469 9.17 -14.58 15.80
C LYS A 469 8.35 -13.79 16.83
N LEU A 470 7.90 -12.60 16.46
CA LEU A 470 7.13 -11.70 17.32
C LEU A 470 5.61 -11.92 17.19
N ILE A 471 5.18 -12.50 16.08
CA ILE A 471 3.77 -12.89 15.86
C ILE A 471 3.71 -14.41 15.72
N GLU A 472 3.03 -15.05 16.66
CA GLU A 472 2.82 -16.49 16.61
C GLU A 472 1.94 -16.88 15.41
N PRO A 473 2.26 -18.00 14.73
CA PRO A 473 1.36 -18.53 13.72
C PRO A 473 0.02 -18.92 14.38
N PRO A 474 -1.11 -18.73 13.69
CA PRO A 474 -2.39 -19.24 14.15
C PRO A 474 -2.25 -20.73 14.49
N ARG A 475 -2.80 -21.13 15.64
CA ARG A 475 -2.85 -22.54 16.01
C ARG A 475 -3.53 -23.31 14.89
N GLN A 476 -3.01 -24.49 14.59
CA GLN A 476 -3.60 -25.37 13.60
C GLN A 476 -5.05 -25.70 14.01
N GLN A 477 -6.04 -25.13 13.31
CA GLN A 477 -7.46 -25.34 13.59
C GLN A 477 -8.01 -26.63 12.98
N VAL A 478 -7.31 -27.18 11.98
CA VAL A 478 -7.69 -28.42 11.29
C VAL A 478 -6.50 -29.36 11.29
N SER A 479 -6.65 -30.52 11.94
CA SER A 479 -5.69 -31.60 11.91
C SER A 479 -6.28 -32.76 11.12
N LEU A 480 -5.52 -33.28 10.16
CA LEU A 480 -5.91 -34.51 9.47
C LEU A 480 -5.68 -35.67 10.44
N THR A 481 -6.69 -36.52 10.64
CA THR A 481 -6.57 -37.72 11.48
C THR A 481 -6.68 -38.98 10.62
N CYS A 482 -6.07 -40.06 11.08
CA CYS A 482 -6.27 -41.36 10.45
C CYS A 482 -7.68 -41.87 10.77
N ASN A 483 -8.49 -42.20 9.77
CA ASN A 483 -9.81 -42.80 10.01
C ASN A 483 -9.76 -44.12 10.80
N TYR A 484 -8.62 -44.80 10.84
CA TYR A 484 -8.47 -46.08 11.54
C TYR A 484 -7.98 -45.93 12.98
N CYS A 485 -6.82 -45.30 13.18
CA CYS A 485 -6.25 -45.18 14.52
C CYS A 485 -6.60 -43.87 15.21
N THR A 486 -7.35 -42.98 14.53
CA THR A 486 -7.82 -41.66 14.99
C THR A 486 -6.73 -40.68 15.43
N ARG A 487 -5.45 -41.07 15.34
CA ARG A 487 -4.31 -40.23 15.66
C ARG A 487 -4.08 -39.18 14.56
N PRO A 488 -3.66 -37.95 14.91
CA PRO A 488 -3.21 -36.94 13.97
C PRO A 488 -2.14 -37.47 13.00
N LEU A 489 -2.28 -37.12 11.73
CA LEU A 489 -1.37 -37.46 10.65
C LEU A 489 -0.18 -36.50 10.57
N THR A 490 -0.28 -35.33 11.20
CA THR A 490 0.84 -34.37 11.29
C THR A 490 1.95 -34.95 12.17
N GLN A 491 3.17 -35.05 11.62
CA GLN A 491 4.36 -35.28 12.41
C GLN A 491 4.75 -33.96 13.08
N HIS A 492 4.44 -33.83 14.37
CA HIS A 492 5.26 -33.21 15.42
C HIS A 492 4.38 -32.93 16.64
N ASP A 493 4.55 -33.75 17.68
CA ASP A 493 4.24 -33.30 19.03
C ASP A 493 5.32 -32.28 19.40
N ALA A 494 4.94 -31.01 19.56
CA ALA A 494 5.87 -29.93 19.90
C ALA A 494 6.40 -29.99 21.35
N SER A 495 6.15 -31.08 22.09
CA SER A 495 6.54 -31.23 23.50
C SER A 495 7.83 -32.05 23.73
N SER A 496 8.52 -32.51 22.69
CA SER A 496 9.73 -33.33 22.82
C SER A 496 10.98 -32.66 22.26
N GLN A 497 11.29 -31.44 22.71
CA GLN A 497 12.61 -30.82 22.56
C GLN A 497 13.15 -30.29 23.89
N LEU A 498 13.61 -31.22 24.73
CA LEU A 498 14.68 -31.00 25.70
C LEU A 498 15.64 -32.20 25.55
N SER A 499 16.79 -31.95 24.91
CA SER A 499 17.88 -32.86 24.48
C SER A 499 18.65 -33.50 25.68
N PRO A 500 19.71 -34.34 25.54
CA PRO A 500 20.50 -34.70 24.34
C PRO A 500 21.01 -36.17 24.22
N SER A 501 21.47 -36.54 23.02
CA SER A 501 22.76 -37.22 22.72
C SER A 501 22.72 -38.30 21.62
N THR A 502 23.75 -38.24 20.76
CA THR A 502 24.31 -39.23 19.82
C THR A 502 23.57 -39.58 18.52
N THR A 503 24.23 -39.14 17.43
CA THR A 503 24.36 -39.74 16.08
C THR A 503 23.14 -39.80 15.15
N GLY A 504 23.27 -39.10 14.00
CA GLY A 504 22.74 -39.56 12.71
C GLY A 504 21.61 -38.72 12.09
N GLU A 505 21.94 -38.07 10.97
CA GLU A 505 21.05 -37.50 9.93
C GLU A 505 20.07 -36.38 10.28
N VAL A 506 20.49 -35.15 9.97
CA VAL A 506 19.59 -34.03 9.72
C VAL A 506 18.84 -34.29 8.41
N VAL A 507 17.60 -34.76 8.50
CA VAL A 507 16.73 -34.94 7.33
C VAL A 507 15.99 -33.65 7.03
N HIS A 508 16.33 -33.01 5.92
CA HIS A 508 15.63 -31.83 5.42
C HIS A 508 14.17 -32.17 5.05
N PRO A 509 13.17 -31.35 5.43
CA PRO A 509 11.81 -31.50 4.94
C PRO A 509 11.78 -31.24 3.42
N THR A 510 11.29 -32.22 2.66
CA THR A 510 11.12 -32.08 1.20
C THR A 510 9.97 -31.11 0.90
N PRO A 511 10.12 -30.14 -0.01
CA PRO A 511 9.02 -29.29 -0.45
C PRO A 511 7.95 -30.16 -1.13
N GLY A 512 6.75 -30.23 -0.57
CA GLY A 512 5.57 -30.78 -1.25
C GLY A 512 4.88 -31.99 -0.62
N ASN A 513 5.40 -32.58 0.47
CA ASN A 513 4.69 -33.66 1.17
C ASN A 513 4.61 -33.41 2.70
N PRO A 514 3.44 -32.99 3.23
CA PRO A 514 3.28 -32.73 4.66
C PRO A 514 3.18 -34.01 5.52
N LEU A 515 3.28 -35.21 4.92
CA LEU A 515 3.02 -36.50 5.59
C LEU A 515 4.26 -37.41 5.79
N GLY A 516 5.48 -36.96 5.43
CA GLY A 516 6.72 -37.66 5.80
C GLY A 516 7.74 -37.84 4.67
N THR A 517 8.90 -38.41 5.05
CA THR A 517 10.10 -38.65 4.23
C THR A 517 9.87 -39.68 3.12
N SER A 518 10.75 -39.66 2.10
CA SER A 518 10.72 -40.52 0.90
C SER A 518 10.61 -42.03 1.13
N ALA A 519 10.81 -42.53 2.36
CA ALA A 519 10.70 -43.94 2.72
C ALA A 519 9.26 -44.41 3.00
N MET A 520 8.31 -43.50 3.24
CA MET A 520 6.89 -43.81 3.37
C MET A 520 6.18 -43.05 2.25
N SER A 521 5.58 -43.73 1.29
CA SER A 521 5.02 -43.12 0.07
C SER A 521 3.84 -42.14 0.28
N GLY A 522 3.65 -41.55 1.46
CA GLY A 522 2.49 -40.72 1.83
C GLY A 522 1.17 -41.51 1.92
N MET A 523 1.15 -42.71 1.36
CA MET A 523 -0.02 -43.59 1.19
C MET A 523 -0.32 -44.48 2.42
N VAL A 524 0.48 -44.39 3.49
CA VAL A 524 0.27 -45.13 4.74
C VAL A 524 0.32 -44.18 5.94
N CYS A 525 -0.47 -44.48 6.96
CA CYS A 525 -0.49 -43.73 8.21
C CYS A 525 0.83 -43.88 8.95
N PRO A 526 1.53 -42.79 9.30
CA PRO A 526 2.81 -42.86 10.02
C PRO A 526 2.66 -43.34 11.47
N ARG A 527 1.44 -43.44 12.01
CA ARG A 527 1.18 -43.84 13.40
C ARG A 527 0.74 -45.30 13.55
N CYS A 528 0.03 -45.87 12.57
CA CYS A 528 -0.45 -47.26 12.63
C CYS A 528 -0.06 -48.12 11.43
N GLY A 529 0.68 -47.57 10.45
CA GLY A 529 1.14 -48.28 9.25
C GLY A 529 0.06 -48.65 8.25
N ARG A 530 -1.22 -48.32 8.52
CA ARG A 530 -2.34 -48.69 7.63
C ARG A 530 -2.44 -47.75 6.43
N HIS A 531 -2.83 -48.28 5.27
CA HIS A 531 -3.06 -47.48 4.08
C HIS A 531 -4.07 -46.35 4.33
N MET A 532 -3.77 -45.18 3.78
CA MET A 532 -4.67 -44.03 3.78
C MET A 532 -5.94 -44.32 3.00
N PRO A 533 -7.06 -43.61 3.21
CA PRO A 533 -8.26 -43.83 2.40
C PRO A 533 -8.02 -43.46 0.93
N ARG A 534 -8.74 -44.12 0.02
CA ARG A 534 -8.82 -43.71 -1.39
C ARG A 534 -9.80 -42.56 -1.53
N CYS A 535 -9.50 -41.61 -2.42
CA CYS A 535 -10.44 -40.56 -2.78
C CYS A 535 -11.68 -41.19 -3.43
N GLY A 536 -12.88 -40.83 -2.96
CA GLY A 536 -14.15 -41.31 -3.53
C GLY A 536 -14.42 -40.85 -4.97
N VAL A 537 -13.63 -39.90 -5.49
CA VAL A 537 -13.76 -39.37 -6.86
C VAL A 537 -12.72 -39.99 -7.79
N CYS A 538 -11.43 -39.89 -7.46
CA CYS A 538 -10.36 -40.34 -8.34
C CYS A 538 -9.78 -41.72 -7.98
N THR A 539 -10.22 -42.34 -6.88
CA THR A 539 -9.76 -43.66 -6.35
C THR A 539 -8.27 -43.76 -6.00
N PHE A 540 -7.50 -42.68 -6.16
CA PHE A 540 -6.12 -42.60 -5.70
C PHE A 540 -6.04 -42.58 -4.17
N TRP A 541 -4.97 -43.16 -3.63
CA TRP A 541 -4.67 -43.11 -2.20
C TRP A 541 -4.39 -41.67 -1.79
N LEU A 542 -4.97 -41.22 -0.68
CA LEU A 542 -4.60 -39.93 -0.08
C LEU A 542 -3.10 -39.96 0.25
N GLY A 543 -2.37 -38.92 -0.16
CA GLY A 543 -0.90 -38.87 -0.07
C GLY A 543 -0.15 -39.42 -1.28
N SER A 544 -0.86 -39.89 -2.33
CA SER A 544 -0.23 -40.14 -3.63
C SER A 544 0.37 -38.83 -4.18
N PRO A 545 1.59 -38.87 -4.78
CA PRO A 545 2.18 -37.68 -5.39
C PRO A 545 1.25 -37.11 -6.45
N ASP A 546 1.14 -35.78 -6.50
CA ASP A 546 0.35 -35.11 -7.53
C ASP A 546 0.95 -35.42 -8.91
N PRO A 547 0.20 -36.10 -9.80
CA PRO A 547 0.68 -36.45 -11.14
C PRO A 547 0.95 -35.24 -12.03
N MET A 548 0.51 -34.04 -11.63
CA MET A 548 0.78 -32.77 -12.32
C MET A 548 1.87 -31.93 -11.64
N SER A 549 2.43 -32.37 -10.51
CA SER A 549 3.51 -31.64 -9.88
C SER A 549 4.74 -31.65 -10.78
N LYS A 550 5.46 -30.52 -10.84
CA LYS A 550 6.71 -30.40 -11.61
C LYS A 550 7.72 -31.50 -11.25
N ALA A 551 7.70 -31.97 -10.01
CA ALA A 551 8.54 -33.08 -9.53
C ALA A 551 8.13 -34.44 -10.13
N CYS A 552 6.83 -34.74 -10.25
CA CYS A 552 6.34 -36.00 -10.82
C CYS A 552 6.52 -36.03 -12.35
N LEU A 553 6.27 -34.90 -13.02
CA LEU A 553 6.51 -34.75 -14.47
C LEU A 553 8.00 -34.85 -14.83
N ALA A 554 8.89 -34.39 -13.95
CA ALA A 554 10.34 -34.54 -14.13
C ALA A 554 10.82 -35.98 -13.87
N ALA A 555 10.16 -36.72 -12.97
CA ALA A 555 10.46 -38.13 -12.71
C ALA A 555 10.00 -39.05 -13.86
N ASP A 556 8.82 -38.79 -14.43
CA ASP A 556 8.28 -39.54 -15.57
C ASP A 556 9.08 -39.30 -16.87
N ALA A 557 9.72 -38.14 -17.03
CA ALA A 557 10.57 -37.84 -18.18
C ALA A 557 11.85 -38.70 -18.26
N GLY A 558 12.24 -39.36 -17.17
CA GLY A 558 13.38 -40.28 -17.11
C GLY A 558 13.06 -41.72 -17.52
N GLN A 559 11.79 -42.09 -17.68
CA GLN A 559 11.35 -43.44 -18.06
C GLN A 559 10.65 -43.39 -19.43
N GLN A 560 11.30 -43.95 -20.46
CA GLN A 560 10.69 -44.09 -21.79
C GLN A 560 9.47 -45.03 -21.73
N ALA A 561 8.25 -44.49 -21.95
CA ALA A 561 7.39 -44.80 -23.11
C ALA A 561 5.90 -44.42 -22.87
N GLY A 562 5.32 -43.68 -23.82
CA GLY A 562 3.87 -43.59 -24.05
C GLY A 562 3.26 -42.20 -23.86
N LYS A 563 2.84 -41.55 -24.96
CA LYS A 563 1.94 -40.37 -24.87
C LYS A 563 0.63 -40.80 -24.20
N PRO A 564 0.17 -40.12 -23.13
CA PRO A 564 -1.08 -40.48 -22.47
C PRO A 564 -2.26 -40.33 -23.44
N THR A 565 -3.18 -41.28 -23.41
CA THR A 565 -4.35 -41.28 -24.30
C THR A 565 -5.33 -40.15 -23.93
N GLN A 566 -6.07 -39.64 -24.92
CA GLN A 566 -7.06 -38.56 -24.72
C GLN A 566 -8.12 -38.89 -23.65
N ALA A 567 -8.45 -40.17 -23.47
CA ALA A 567 -9.35 -40.66 -22.43
C ALA A 567 -8.75 -40.56 -21.01
N GLU A 568 -7.43 -40.72 -20.88
CA GLU A 568 -6.69 -40.63 -19.63
C GLU A 568 -6.46 -39.16 -19.22
N MET A 569 -6.27 -38.29 -20.21
CA MET A 569 -6.33 -36.83 -20.01
C MET A 569 -7.74 -36.38 -19.61
N MET A 570 -8.82 -36.87 -20.25
CA MET A 570 -10.19 -36.50 -19.85
C MET A 570 -10.55 -36.97 -18.43
N ARG A 571 -10.12 -38.17 -18.01
CA ARG A 571 -10.31 -38.62 -16.62
C ARG A 571 -9.58 -37.72 -15.61
N ARG A 572 -8.44 -37.12 -16.00
CA ARG A 572 -7.70 -36.13 -15.19
C ARG A 572 -8.40 -34.76 -15.12
N PHE A 573 -9.23 -34.38 -16.10
CA PHE A 573 -9.98 -33.12 -16.13
C PHE A 573 -11.31 -33.15 -15.33
N ILE A 574 -12.00 -34.30 -15.28
CA ILE A 574 -13.35 -34.40 -14.67
C ILE A 574 -13.32 -34.27 -13.13
N VAL A 575 -12.21 -34.58 -12.47
CA VAL A 575 -12.09 -34.58 -11.00
C VAL A 575 -12.22 -33.18 -10.39
N PHE A 576 -11.92 -32.11 -11.13
CA PHE A 576 -11.97 -30.75 -10.61
C PHE A 576 -13.38 -30.14 -10.54
N TRP A 577 -14.34 -30.65 -11.34
CA TRP A 577 -15.69 -30.09 -11.37
C TRP A 577 -16.60 -30.57 -10.23
N TYR A 578 -16.25 -31.68 -9.55
CA TYR A 578 -17.10 -32.28 -8.50
C TYR A 578 -16.73 -31.91 -7.07
N VAL A 579 -15.65 -31.15 -6.83
CA VAL A 579 -15.34 -30.61 -5.48
C VAL A 579 -16.04 -29.26 -5.28
N ARG A 580 -17.38 -29.27 -5.37
CA ARG A 580 -18.24 -28.30 -4.72
C ARG A 580 -18.87 -29.04 -3.54
N LEU A 581 -18.31 -28.80 -2.35
CA LEU A 581 -18.65 -29.43 -1.07
C LEU A 581 -20.16 -29.74 -0.93
N PRO A 582 -20.58 -31.00 -0.92
CA PRO A 582 -21.86 -31.38 -0.35
C PRO A 582 -21.63 -31.66 1.15
N ASN A 583 -22.30 -30.89 2.01
CA ASN A 583 -22.33 -31.02 3.47
C ASN A 583 -21.17 -30.36 4.24
N ALA A 584 -21.22 -29.03 4.33
CA ALA A 584 -20.78 -28.33 5.54
C ALA A 584 -22.03 -27.93 6.33
N THR A 585 -22.41 -28.73 7.32
CA THR A 585 -23.26 -28.23 8.42
C THR A 585 -22.47 -27.17 9.16
N VAL A 586 -22.77 -25.91 8.86
CA VAL A 586 -22.34 -24.76 9.66
C VAL A 586 -23.15 -24.82 10.95
N SER A 587 -22.55 -25.36 12.01
CA SER A 587 -22.99 -25.03 13.36
C SER A 587 -22.64 -23.56 13.59
N VAL A 588 -23.65 -22.70 13.38
CA VAL A 588 -23.64 -21.32 13.82
C VAL A 588 -23.57 -21.34 15.33
N ILE A 589 -22.38 -21.12 15.88
CA ILE A 589 -22.24 -20.73 17.28
C ILE A 589 -22.34 -19.20 17.26
N ASP A 590 -23.55 -18.72 17.48
CA ASP A 590 -23.83 -17.35 17.89
C ASP A 590 -23.20 -17.15 19.28
N GLU A 591 -22.01 -16.56 19.33
CA GLU A 591 -21.57 -15.80 20.49
C GLU A 591 -21.19 -14.40 20.02
N VAL A 592 -22.23 -13.57 19.93
CA VAL A 592 -22.13 -12.12 19.89
C VAL A 592 -21.73 -11.65 21.29
N LEU A 593 -20.42 -11.56 21.53
CA LEU A 593 -19.89 -10.83 22.68
C LEU A 593 -19.79 -9.35 22.29
N ILE A 594 -20.89 -8.64 22.55
CA ILE A 594 -20.97 -7.17 22.53
C ILE A 594 -20.26 -6.65 23.77
N LEU A 595 -19.20 -5.85 23.58
CA LEU A 595 -18.88 -4.75 24.49
C LEU A 595 -18.47 -3.49 23.72
N PRO A 596 -18.78 -2.30 24.25
CA PRO A 596 -19.12 -1.11 23.45
C PRO A 596 -18.03 -0.02 23.51
N PHE A 597 -17.93 0.84 22.49
CA PHE A 597 -17.54 2.23 22.72
C PHE A 597 -18.19 3.20 21.70
N ASN A 598 -19.08 4.03 22.26
CA ASN A 598 -19.45 5.43 22.01
C ASN A 598 -19.66 5.96 20.58
N PHE A 599 -20.93 6.11 20.19
CA PHE A 599 -21.62 7.40 19.98
C PHE A 599 -23.13 7.20 20.31
N PRO A 600 -23.90 8.25 20.70
CA PRO A 600 -24.99 8.14 21.68
C PRO A 600 -26.38 7.75 21.14
N LEU A 601 -27.20 7.25 22.07
CA LEU A 601 -28.68 7.15 22.12
C LEU A 601 -29.41 5.96 21.42
N PHE A 602 -29.78 4.98 22.28
CA PHE A 602 -31.06 4.21 22.46
C PHE A 602 -32.21 4.39 21.41
N LEU A 603 -33.03 3.40 21.00
CA LEU A 603 -33.80 2.31 21.66
C LEU A 603 -34.22 1.21 20.62
N PRO A 604 -34.72 0.02 21.03
CA PRO A 604 -35.13 -1.08 20.16
C PRO A 604 -36.57 -0.92 19.65
N CYS A 605 -36.87 -1.23 18.39
CA CYS A 605 -38.25 -1.30 17.93
C CYS A 605 -38.48 -2.38 16.87
N GLY A 606 -39.55 -3.15 17.07
CA GLY A 606 -39.89 -4.38 16.37
C GLY A 606 -40.40 -4.21 14.93
N MET A 607 -40.45 -5.35 14.25
CA MET A 607 -40.94 -5.51 12.89
C MET A 607 -42.43 -5.14 12.78
N GLY A 608 -42.75 -4.19 11.90
CA GLY A 608 -44.09 -3.89 11.41
C GLY A 608 -44.09 -3.87 9.89
N TYR A 609 -44.96 -4.68 9.28
CA TYR A 609 -45.16 -4.79 7.83
C TYR A 609 -45.92 -3.57 7.30
N GLY A 610 -45.34 -2.83 6.35
CA GLY A 610 -46.02 -1.76 5.64
C GLY A 610 -45.41 -1.54 4.25
N GLY A 611 -46.24 -1.68 3.21
CA GLY A 611 -45.87 -1.58 1.80
C GLY A 611 -45.27 -0.21 1.44
N GLY A 612 -43.95 -0.18 1.31
CA GLY A 612 -43.17 0.94 0.81
C GLY A 612 -41.93 0.42 0.09
N ARG A 613 -41.41 1.18 -0.88
CA ARG A 613 -40.14 0.86 -1.56
C ARG A 613 -39.02 0.84 -0.53
N VAL A 614 -38.55 -0.35 -0.15
CA VAL A 614 -37.44 -0.55 0.79
C VAL A 614 -36.15 -0.75 -0.01
N TRP A 615 -35.13 0.02 0.35
CA TRP A 615 -33.75 -0.27 -0.06
C TRP A 615 -33.18 -1.26 0.94
N CYS A 616 -32.92 -2.49 0.50
CA CYS A 616 -32.23 -3.49 1.30
C CYS A 616 -30.82 -3.69 0.74
N CYS A 617 -29.84 -3.62 1.62
CA CYS A 617 -28.45 -3.89 1.28
C CYS A 617 -28.04 -5.25 1.82
N PHE A 618 -27.48 -6.10 0.94
CA PHE A 618 -26.99 -7.43 1.27
C PHE A 618 -25.48 -7.52 1.16
#